data_AF-A0A5N6UAN0-F1
#
_entry.id   AF-A0A5N6UAN0-F1
#
_cell.length_a   1.000
_cell.length_b   1.000
_cell.length_c   1.000
_cell.angle_alpha   90.00
_cell.angle_beta   90.00
_cell.angle_gamma   90.00
#
_symmetry.space_group_name_H-M   'P 1'
#
loop_
_entity.id
_entity.type
_entity.pdbx_description
1 polymer ?
#
loop_
_entity_poly.entity_id
_entity_poly.type
_entity_poly.pdbx_seq_one_letter_code
_entity_poly.pdbx_strand_id
1 'polypeptide(L)'
;MPTRLGVTSAMTLRKRLPLSLPAPHPVHAPAGQRYIFLDTAARSLRLKEIPFPAQHQILVALQRQLEHSGFRFVRTWHPKLCRVQGWDCAERVELHILVRCLSEEFRTGLAVSGRNSAPDAFQPLRKKVVGIRHAAVHRRPQRRRDLFGKFAVAAEFTADWLGDRASSCQIQLYRFRLESLVDDFHASRRRLQVNVAARIGQYHAGDPERQATAAAPTRGRATH
;
A
#
# COMPACT_ATOMS: atom_id res chain seq x y z
N MET A 1 -10.45 61.39 1.41
CA MET A 1 -9.57 61.92 2.47
C MET A 1 -10.07 61.42 3.82
N PRO A 2 -9.18 61.03 4.75
CA PRO A 2 -8.96 59.61 5.08
C PRO A 2 -8.84 59.27 6.59
N THR A 3 -8.93 57.99 6.95
CA THR A 3 -8.04 57.27 7.90
C THR A 3 -8.37 55.76 7.80
N ARG A 4 -7.59 54.87 7.19
CA ARG A 4 -6.31 54.22 7.55
C ARG A 4 -6.28 53.57 8.94
N LEU A 5 -6.30 52.22 8.95
CA LEU A 5 -5.50 51.23 9.68
C LEU A 5 -6.03 49.87 9.18
N GLY A 6 -5.32 49.03 8.43
CA GLY A 6 -3.95 48.60 8.63
C GLY A 6 -3.97 47.20 9.24
N VAL A 7 -4.25 46.15 8.46
CA VAL A 7 -3.92 44.77 8.88
C VAL A 7 -3.30 44.03 7.71
N THR A 8 -2.09 43.57 8.00
CA THR A 8 -1.03 43.07 7.14
C THR A 8 -1.21 41.61 6.74
N SER A 9 -1.02 41.35 5.45
CA SER A 9 -0.15 40.32 4.87
C SER A 9 0.10 39.06 5.72
N ALA A 10 -0.64 37.98 5.45
CA ALA A 10 -0.31 36.65 5.96
C ALA A 10 0.88 36.10 5.16
N MET A 11 2.06 36.16 5.80
CA MET A 11 3.32 35.67 5.25
C MET A 11 3.29 34.17 4.93
N THR A 12 3.67 33.86 3.70
CA THR A 12 4.06 32.54 3.22
C THR A 12 5.34 32.11 3.96
N LEU A 13 5.19 31.48 5.13
CA LEU A 13 6.32 30.91 5.86
C LEU A 13 6.70 29.55 5.28
N ARG A 14 7.39 29.55 4.12
CA ARG A 14 8.27 28.43 3.75
C ARG A 14 9.44 28.41 4.73
N LYS A 15 9.23 27.85 5.92
CA LYS A 15 10.33 27.41 6.78
C LYS A 15 11.05 26.27 6.04
N ARG A 16 12.08 26.63 5.28
CA ARG A 16 13.14 25.68 4.90
C ARG A 16 13.74 25.20 6.21
N LEU A 17 13.46 23.96 6.58
CA LEU A 17 14.23 23.27 7.60
C LEU A 17 15.67 23.17 7.07
N PRO A 18 16.69 23.69 7.76
CA PRO A 18 18.05 23.33 7.43
C PRO A 18 18.22 21.86 7.82
N LEU A 19 18.13 20.95 6.84
CA LEU A 19 18.73 19.62 6.94
C LEU A 19 20.25 19.78 6.87
N SER A 20 20.84 20.49 7.82
CA SER A 20 22.24 20.28 8.15
C SER A 20 22.27 18.97 8.93
N LEU A 21 22.47 17.85 8.23
CA LEU A 21 22.95 16.65 8.88
C LEU A 21 24.21 17.07 9.66
N PRO A 22 24.34 16.76 10.95
CA PRO A 22 25.65 16.82 11.59
C PRO A 22 26.58 15.95 10.75
N ALA A 23 27.72 16.53 10.34
CA ALA A 23 28.77 15.78 9.68
C ALA A 23 29.02 14.51 10.51
N PRO A 24 29.07 13.32 9.89
CA PRO A 24 29.29 12.11 10.65
C PRO A 24 30.64 12.26 11.35
N HIS A 25 30.62 12.37 12.68
CA HIS A 25 31.83 12.18 13.46
C HIS A 25 32.47 10.88 12.98
N PRO A 26 33.78 10.86 12.69
CA PRO A 26 34.46 9.68 12.20
C PRO A 26 34.50 8.65 13.34
N VAL A 27 33.42 7.88 13.49
CA VAL A 27 33.46 6.63 14.22
C VAL A 27 34.36 5.72 13.39
N HIS A 28 35.60 5.56 13.87
CA HIS A 28 36.60 4.63 13.35
C HIS A 28 36.07 3.19 13.52
N ALA A 29 35.12 2.80 12.67
CA ALA A 29 34.76 1.40 12.50
C ALA A 29 35.80 0.77 11.55
N PRO A 30 36.40 -0.38 11.92
CA PRO A 30 37.37 -1.06 11.06
C PRO A 30 36.76 -1.33 9.68
N ALA A 31 37.57 -1.22 8.62
CA ALA A 31 37.14 -1.22 7.22
C ALA A 31 36.15 -2.36 6.89
N GLY A 32 36.36 -3.56 7.45
CA GLY A 32 35.49 -4.73 7.25
C GLY A 32 34.04 -4.53 7.75
N GLN A 33 33.80 -3.74 8.79
CA GLN A 33 32.47 -3.52 9.36
C GLN A 33 31.65 -2.50 8.54
N ARG A 34 32.33 -1.56 7.88
CA ARG A 34 31.73 -0.59 6.96
C ARG A 34 31.24 -1.27 5.67
N TYR A 35 31.98 -2.25 5.16
CA TYR A 35 31.55 -3.05 4.00
C TYR A 35 30.28 -3.87 4.26
N ILE A 36 30.16 -4.48 5.44
CA ILE A 36 28.97 -5.28 5.83
C ILE A 36 27.72 -4.39 5.96
N PHE A 37 27.86 -3.17 6.49
CA PHE A 37 26.77 -2.22 6.63
C PHE A 37 26.22 -1.76 5.28
N LEU A 38 27.10 -1.41 4.32
CA LEU A 38 26.67 -0.99 2.98
C LEU A 38 26.02 -2.13 2.19
N ASP A 39 26.51 -3.36 2.29
CA ASP A 39 25.91 -4.51 1.60
C ASP A 39 24.55 -4.89 2.21
N THR A 40 24.41 -4.82 3.53
CA THR A 40 23.12 -5.03 4.23
C THR A 40 22.10 -3.96 3.84
N ALA A 41 22.51 -2.69 3.79
CA ALA A 41 21.67 -1.59 3.31
C ALA A 41 21.26 -1.78 1.85
N ALA A 42 22.19 -2.20 0.98
CA ALA A 42 21.92 -2.49 -0.42
C ALA A 42 20.92 -3.65 -0.59
N ARG A 43 20.98 -4.70 0.24
CA ARG A 43 20.03 -5.83 0.25
C ARG A 43 18.65 -5.43 0.75
N SER A 44 18.57 -4.64 1.83
CA SER A 44 17.30 -4.12 2.36
C SER A 44 16.56 -3.23 1.35
N LEU A 45 17.30 -2.51 0.50
CA LEU A 45 16.73 -1.73 -0.59
C LEU A 45 16.16 -2.61 -1.73
N ARG A 46 16.36 -3.93 -1.76
CA ARG A 46 15.88 -4.80 -2.86
C ARG A 46 14.41 -5.19 -2.77
N LEU A 47 13.71 -4.93 -1.66
CA LEU A 47 12.29 -5.29 -1.50
C LEU A 47 11.38 -4.61 -2.54
N LYS A 48 10.88 -5.39 -3.51
CA LYS A 48 10.09 -4.89 -4.65
C LYS A 48 8.60 -4.76 -4.38
N GLU A 49 8.08 -5.36 -3.31
CA GLU A 49 6.66 -5.44 -3.01
C GLU A 49 6.31 -4.65 -1.74
N ILE A 50 5.03 -4.35 -1.57
CA ILE A 50 4.48 -3.78 -0.33
C ILE A 50 4.77 -4.76 0.81
N PRO A 51 5.29 -4.33 1.98
CA PRO A 51 5.53 -5.22 3.11
C PRO A 51 4.26 -5.95 3.55
N PHE A 52 4.37 -7.26 3.80
CA PHE A 52 3.24 -8.11 4.16
C PHE A 52 2.36 -7.55 5.31
N PRO A 53 2.90 -7.02 6.42
CA PRO A 53 2.07 -6.44 7.48
C PRO A 53 1.16 -5.31 6.98
N ALA A 54 1.67 -4.44 6.10
CA ALA A 54 0.88 -3.38 5.49
C ALA A 54 -0.20 -3.94 4.55
N GLN A 55 0.12 -4.97 3.76
CA GLN A 55 -0.87 -5.65 2.91
C GLN A 55 -2.03 -6.21 3.75
N HIS A 56 -1.72 -6.88 4.86
CA HIS A 56 -2.74 -7.47 5.73
C HIS A 56 -3.63 -6.38 6.37
N GLN A 57 -3.04 -5.29 6.86
CA GLN A 57 -3.81 -4.16 7.40
C GLN A 57 -4.74 -3.55 6.37
N ILE A 58 -4.27 -3.36 5.13
CA ILE A 58 -5.08 -2.87 4.02
C ILE A 58 -6.27 -3.80 3.75
N LEU A 59 -6.03 -5.12 3.69
CA LEU A 59 -7.08 -6.11 3.43
C LEU A 59 -8.12 -6.15 4.56
N VAL A 60 -7.70 -6.06 5.82
CA VAL A 60 -8.60 -6.01 6.98
C VAL A 60 -9.45 -4.74 6.95
N ALA A 61 -8.84 -3.58 6.65
CA ALA A 61 -9.58 -2.33 6.52
C ALA A 61 -10.60 -2.38 5.38
N LEU A 62 -10.22 -2.96 4.23
CA LEU A 62 -11.11 -3.12 3.09
C LEU A 62 -12.28 -4.06 3.42
N GLN A 63 -12.02 -5.19 4.10
CA GLN A 63 -13.08 -6.09 4.55
C GLN A 63 -14.06 -5.38 5.48
N ARG A 64 -13.57 -4.66 6.50
CA ARG A 64 -14.42 -3.92 7.44
C ARG A 64 -15.30 -2.87 6.75
N GLN A 65 -14.76 -2.16 5.76
CA GLN A 65 -15.51 -1.18 4.98
C GLN A 65 -16.67 -1.84 4.22
N LEU A 66 -16.43 -3.02 3.63
CA LEU A 66 -17.46 -3.79 2.93
C LEU A 66 -18.53 -4.30 3.88
N GLU A 67 -18.15 -4.79 5.07
CA GLU A 67 -19.08 -5.24 6.11
C GLU A 67 -19.97 -4.08 6.61
N HIS A 68 -19.39 -2.89 6.81
CA HIS A 68 -20.14 -1.68 7.15
C HIS A 68 -21.13 -1.26 6.07
N SER A 69 -20.67 -1.22 4.81
CA SER A 69 -21.53 -0.90 3.67
C SER A 69 -22.67 -1.90 3.55
N GLY A 70 -22.35 -3.19 3.67
CA GLY A 70 -23.30 -4.29 3.64
C GLY A 70 -24.32 -4.23 4.77
N PHE A 71 -23.88 -3.95 5.99
CA PHE A 71 -24.78 -3.77 7.13
C PHE A 71 -25.79 -2.65 6.88
N ARG A 72 -25.34 -1.48 6.39
CA ARG A 72 -26.23 -0.37 6.05
C ARG A 72 -27.26 -0.75 5.00
N PHE A 73 -26.84 -1.48 3.97
CA PHE A 73 -27.71 -1.98 2.92
C PHE A 73 -28.77 -2.94 3.49
N VAL A 74 -28.34 -4.01 4.18
CA VAL A 74 -29.24 -5.05 4.70
C VAL A 74 -30.20 -4.45 5.74
N ARG A 75 -29.73 -3.57 6.62
CA ARG A 75 -30.59 -2.91 7.61
C ARG A 75 -31.70 -2.09 6.95
N THR A 76 -31.42 -1.47 5.82
CA THR A 76 -32.37 -0.62 5.09
C THR A 76 -33.37 -1.46 4.29
N TRP A 77 -32.89 -2.48 3.58
CA TRP A 77 -33.69 -3.18 2.57
C TRP A 77 -34.11 -4.60 2.95
N HIS A 78 -33.38 -5.26 3.85
CA HIS A 78 -33.66 -6.62 4.31
C HIS A 78 -33.59 -6.71 5.86
N PRO A 79 -34.37 -5.90 6.61
CA PRO A 79 -34.30 -5.89 8.07
C PRO A 79 -34.65 -7.24 8.71
N LYS A 80 -35.45 -8.08 8.03
CA LYS A 80 -35.69 -9.47 8.45
C LYS A 80 -34.39 -10.28 8.46
N LEU A 81 -33.53 -10.12 7.45
CA LEU A 81 -32.24 -10.80 7.37
C LEU A 81 -31.32 -10.39 8.54
N CYS A 82 -31.27 -9.10 8.88
CA CYS A 82 -30.54 -8.64 10.08
C CYS A 82 -30.99 -9.36 11.34
N ARG A 83 -32.32 -9.50 11.56
CA ARG A 83 -32.85 -10.20 12.75
C ARG A 83 -32.49 -11.69 12.76
N VAL A 84 -32.67 -12.38 11.63
CA VAL A 84 -32.37 -13.82 11.51
C VAL A 84 -30.88 -14.10 11.73
N GLN A 85 -29.99 -13.24 11.22
CA GLN A 85 -28.54 -13.39 11.37
C GLN A 85 -27.98 -12.77 12.65
N GLY A 86 -28.81 -12.11 13.47
CA GLY A 86 -28.35 -11.44 14.69
C GLY A 86 -27.43 -10.23 14.44
N TRP A 87 -27.52 -9.60 13.28
CA TRP A 87 -26.74 -8.41 12.93
C TRP A 87 -27.38 -7.16 13.52
N ASP A 88 -26.93 -6.78 14.70
CA ASP A 88 -27.29 -5.53 15.41
C ASP A 88 -26.32 -4.38 15.13
N CYS A 89 -25.06 -4.70 14.80
CA CYS A 89 -24.05 -3.76 14.34
C CYS A 89 -23.25 -4.29 13.13
N ALA A 90 -22.44 -3.43 12.52
CA ALA A 90 -21.63 -3.78 11.36
C ALA A 90 -20.54 -4.80 11.68
N GLU A 91 -20.00 -4.77 12.90
CA GLU A 91 -18.93 -5.66 13.36
C GLU A 91 -19.38 -7.12 13.50
N ARG A 92 -20.69 -7.35 13.66
CA ARG A 92 -21.26 -8.70 13.63
C ARG A 92 -21.51 -9.23 12.22
N VAL A 93 -21.42 -8.37 11.21
CA VAL A 93 -21.55 -8.79 9.82
C VAL A 93 -20.25 -9.43 9.39
N GLU A 94 -20.32 -10.72 9.03
CA GLU A 94 -19.22 -11.38 8.35
C GLU A 94 -19.40 -11.29 6.84
N LEU A 95 -18.41 -10.73 6.14
CA LEU A 95 -18.49 -10.47 4.69
C LEU A 95 -18.93 -11.70 3.87
N HIS A 96 -18.45 -12.90 4.23
CA HIS A 96 -18.81 -14.12 3.51
C HIS A 96 -20.26 -14.58 3.75
N ILE A 97 -20.81 -14.34 4.94
CA ILE A 97 -22.21 -14.67 5.27
C ILE A 97 -23.09 -13.66 4.54
N LEU A 98 -22.74 -12.37 4.61
CA LEU A 98 -23.43 -11.30 3.88
C LEU A 98 -23.60 -11.63 2.40
N VAL A 99 -22.50 -11.87 1.68
CA VAL A 99 -22.58 -12.15 0.24
C VAL A 99 -23.26 -13.48 -0.09
N ARG A 100 -23.27 -14.44 0.85
CA ARG A 100 -24.05 -15.67 0.70
C ARG A 100 -25.55 -15.36 0.82
N CYS A 101 -25.97 -14.66 1.86
CA CYS A 101 -27.38 -14.30 2.05
C CYS A 101 -27.90 -13.43 0.91
N LEU A 102 -27.14 -12.40 0.50
CA LEU A 102 -27.50 -11.56 -0.65
C LEU A 102 -27.64 -12.37 -1.95
N SER A 103 -26.78 -13.38 -2.15
CA SER A 103 -26.88 -14.27 -3.31
C SER A 103 -28.20 -15.05 -3.33
N GLU A 104 -28.72 -15.48 -2.18
CA GLU A 104 -30.00 -16.17 -2.11
C GLU A 104 -31.17 -15.20 -2.33
N GLU A 105 -31.12 -14.03 -1.69
CA GLU A 105 -32.13 -12.98 -1.85
C GLU A 105 -32.26 -12.56 -3.34
N PHE A 106 -31.13 -12.33 -4.02
CA PHE A 106 -31.13 -11.99 -5.46
C PHE A 106 -31.64 -13.11 -6.36
N ARG A 107 -31.45 -14.40 -6.01
CA ARG A 107 -32.01 -15.52 -6.76
C ARG A 107 -33.53 -15.62 -6.59
N THR A 108 -34.03 -15.32 -5.40
CA THR A 108 -35.48 -15.40 -5.09
C THR A 108 -36.32 -14.26 -5.69
N GLY A 109 -35.71 -13.33 -6.43
CA GLY A 109 -36.45 -12.30 -7.15
C GLY A 109 -37.01 -11.19 -6.25
N LEU A 110 -36.63 -11.16 -4.97
CA LEU A 110 -36.80 -9.99 -4.10
C LEU A 110 -35.85 -8.90 -4.62
N ALA A 111 -36.28 -8.25 -5.69
CA ALA A 111 -35.62 -7.15 -6.37
C ALA A 111 -35.45 -6.00 -5.38
N VAL A 112 -34.32 -6.01 -4.67
CA VAL A 112 -33.98 -4.89 -3.83
C VAL A 112 -33.33 -3.82 -4.69
N SER A 113 -34.13 -2.75 -4.83
CA SER A 113 -33.71 -1.42 -5.22
C SER A 113 -33.30 -1.25 -6.68
N GLY A 114 -34.25 -1.43 -7.62
CA GLY A 114 -34.29 -0.69 -8.89
C GLY A 114 -32.98 -0.62 -9.70
N ARG A 115 -32.13 -1.64 -9.62
CA ARG A 115 -30.78 -1.67 -10.19
C ARG A 115 -30.68 -2.86 -11.13
N ASN A 116 -30.32 -2.56 -12.38
CA ASN A 116 -30.36 -3.45 -13.54
C ASN A 116 -29.30 -4.57 -13.54
N SER A 117 -28.83 -5.01 -12.37
CA SER A 117 -27.79 -6.03 -12.28
C SER A 117 -28.43 -7.41 -12.31
N ALA A 118 -28.24 -8.15 -13.41
CA ALA A 118 -28.76 -9.51 -13.54
C ALA A 118 -28.26 -10.39 -12.38
N PRO A 119 -29.13 -11.20 -11.72
CA PRO A 119 -28.74 -12.05 -10.59
C PRO A 119 -27.52 -12.95 -10.88
N ASP A 120 -27.39 -13.41 -12.13
CA ASP A 120 -26.27 -14.26 -12.57
C ASP A 120 -24.93 -13.52 -12.58
N ALA A 121 -24.94 -12.20 -12.77
CA ALA A 121 -23.75 -11.36 -12.70
C ALA A 121 -23.18 -11.26 -11.28
N PHE A 122 -23.97 -11.59 -10.25
CA PHE A 122 -23.50 -11.54 -8.86
C PHE A 122 -22.51 -12.66 -8.53
N GLN A 123 -22.67 -13.85 -9.12
CA GLN A 123 -21.88 -15.01 -8.73
C GLN A 123 -20.36 -14.85 -8.95
N PRO A 124 -19.89 -14.35 -10.12
CA PRO A 124 -18.48 -14.05 -10.32
C PRO A 124 -17.97 -13.00 -9.32
N LEU A 125 -18.76 -11.97 -9.04
CA LEU A 125 -18.38 -10.90 -8.11
C LEU A 125 -18.30 -11.42 -6.67
N ARG A 126 -19.29 -12.21 -6.23
CA ARG A 126 -19.30 -12.88 -4.92
C ARG A 126 -18.01 -13.63 -4.68
N LYS A 127 -17.55 -14.44 -5.64
CA LYS A 127 -16.28 -15.18 -5.52
C LYS A 127 -15.09 -14.24 -5.30
N LYS A 128 -15.04 -13.11 -6.02
CA LYS A 128 -13.97 -12.11 -5.87
C LYS A 128 -14.03 -11.40 -4.51
N VAL A 129 -15.22 -11.03 -4.02
CA VAL A 129 -15.43 -10.41 -2.71
C VAL A 129 -15.05 -11.37 -1.57
N VAL A 130 -15.44 -12.64 -1.66
CA VAL A 130 -14.97 -13.68 -0.73
C VAL A 130 -13.45 -13.81 -0.77
N GLY A 131 -12.83 -13.66 -1.93
CA GLY A 131 -11.38 -13.60 -2.09
C GLY A 131 -10.69 -12.49 -1.29
N ILE A 132 -11.37 -11.38 -0.99
CA ILE A 132 -10.85 -10.31 -0.12
C ILE A 132 -10.75 -10.83 1.32
N ARG A 133 -11.85 -11.39 1.86
CA ARG A 133 -11.86 -12.02 3.19
C ARG A 133 -10.82 -13.13 3.27
N HIS A 134 -10.78 -14.01 2.27
CA HIS A 134 -9.85 -15.14 2.25
C HIS A 134 -8.39 -14.67 2.34
N ALA A 135 -8.03 -13.61 1.61
CA ALA A 135 -6.70 -13.01 1.68
C ALA A 135 -6.41 -12.37 3.06
N ALA A 136 -7.39 -11.68 3.64
CA ALA A 136 -7.28 -11.07 4.96
C ALA A 136 -7.12 -12.13 6.07
N VAL A 137 -8.10 -13.02 6.22
CA VAL A 137 -8.21 -14.02 7.30
C VAL A 137 -7.07 -15.02 7.24
N HIS A 138 -6.76 -15.55 6.06
CA HIS A 138 -5.67 -16.52 5.90
C HIS A 138 -4.32 -15.87 5.62
N ARG A 139 -4.19 -14.55 5.85
CA ARG A 139 -2.91 -13.83 5.85
C ARG A 139 -2.08 -14.11 4.59
N ARG A 140 -2.74 -14.13 3.42
CA ARG A 140 -2.09 -14.50 2.16
C ARG A 140 -1.32 -13.31 1.59
N PRO A 141 -0.01 -13.42 1.35
CA PRO A 141 0.74 -12.39 0.62
C PRO A 141 0.10 -12.15 -0.76
N GLN A 142 -0.01 -10.88 -1.13
CA GLN A 142 -0.57 -10.43 -2.39
C GLN A 142 0.53 -9.80 -3.24
N ARG A 143 0.46 -10.04 -4.55
CA ARG A 143 1.20 -9.20 -5.51
C ARG A 143 0.52 -7.85 -5.59
N ARG A 144 1.29 -6.79 -5.88
CA ARG A 144 0.77 -5.44 -6.07
C ARG A 144 -0.51 -5.38 -6.93
N ARG A 145 -0.50 -6.03 -8.10
CA ARG A 145 -1.65 -6.09 -9.02
C ARG A 145 -2.90 -6.71 -8.36
N ASP A 146 -2.74 -7.81 -7.63
CA ASP A 146 -3.84 -8.55 -7.03
C ASP A 146 -4.42 -7.82 -5.80
N LEU A 147 -3.58 -7.05 -5.10
CA LEU A 147 -4.03 -6.19 -4.00
C LEU A 147 -4.89 -5.04 -4.54
N PHE A 148 -4.40 -4.29 -5.54
CA PHE A 148 -5.17 -3.19 -6.12
C PHE A 148 -6.38 -3.65 -6.91
N GLY A 149 -6.34 -4.85 -7.51
CA GLY A 149 -7.52 -5.49 -8.09
C GLY A 149 -8.66 -5.70 -7.08
N LYS A 150 -8.34 -5.97 -5.80
CA LYS A 150 -9.36 -6.10 -4.75
C LYS A 150 -10.07 -4.80 -4.42
N PHE A 151 -9.39 -3.66 -4.55
CA PHE A 151 -10.03 -2.35 -4.42
C PHE A 151 -11.07 -2.11 -5.53
N ALA A 152 -10.76 -2.49 -6.77
CA ALA A 152 -11.70 -2.38 -7.88
C ALA A 152 -12.97 -3.22 -7.61
N VAL A 153 -12.77 -4.48 -7.20
CA VAL A 153 -13.87 -5.40 -6.83
C VAL A 153 -14.71 -4.84 -5.67
N ALA A 154 -14.07 -4.30 -4.64
CA ALA A 154 -14.75 -3.71 -3.49
C ALA A 154 -15.55 -2.45 -3.88
N ALA A 155 -14.97 -1.61 -4.74
CA ALA A 155 -15.64 -0.41 -5.25
C ALA A 155 -16.84 -0.79 -6.13
N GLU A 156 -16.72 -1.77 -7.02
CA GLU A 156 -17.82 -2.30 -7.84
C GLU A 156 -18.96 -2.85 -6.97
N PHE A 157 -18.62 -3.72 -6.01
CA PHE A 157 -19.61 -4.31 -5.11
C PHE A 157 -20.36 -3.26 -4.30
N THR A 158 -19.67 -2.29 -3.70
CA THR A 158 -20.32 -1.22 -2.93
C THR A 158 -21.19 -0.32 -3.79
N ALA A 159 -20.72 0.04 -4.98
CA ALA A 159 -21.39 1.02 -5.82
C ALA A 159 -22.60 0.43 -6.55
N ASP A 160 -22.44 -0.76 -7.12
CA ASP A 160 -23.42 -1.33 -8.05
C ASP A 160 -24.43 -2.21 -7.31
N TRP A 161 -23.98 -3.00 -6.33
CA TRP A 161 -24.82 -3.95 -5.60
C TRP A 161 -25.38 -3.41 -4.29
N LEU A 162 -24.57 -2.66 -3.52
CA LEU A 162 -25.03 -2.07 -2.25
C LEU A 162 -25.57 -0.65 -2.41
N GLY A 163 -25.28 0.01 -3.53
CA GLY A 163 -25.66 1.39 -3.79
C GLY A 163 -24.96 2.46 -2.98
N ASP A 164 -23.91 2.09 -2.27
CA ASP A 164 -23.12 2.96 -1.42
C ASP A 164 -22.00 3.64 -2.24
N ARG A 165 -22.42 4.60 -3.08
CA ARG A 165 -21.51 5.36 -3.94
C ARG A 165 -20.46 6.14 -3.13
N ALA A 166 -20.82 6.62 -1.94
CA ALA A 166 -19.90 7.32 -1.05
C ALA A 166 -18.74 6.41 -0.59
N SER A 167 -19.05 5.20 -0.11
CA SER A 167 -18.02 4.21 0.24
C SER A 167 -17.20 3.79 -0.97
N SER A 168 -17.83 3.59 -2.14
CA SER A 168 -17.10 3.26 -3.37
C SER A 168 -16.09 4.34 -3.76
N CYS A 169 -16.49 5.61 -3.76
CA CYS A 169 -15.59 6.73 -4.03
C CYS A 169 -14.43 6.76 -3.03
N GLN A 170 -14.70 6.52 -1.75
CA GLN A 170 -13.68 6.49 -0.71
C GLN A 170 -12.69 5.32 -0.90
N ILE A 171 -13.17 4.12 -1.26
CA ILE A 171 -12.33 2.97 -1.60
C ILE A 171 -11.43 3.31 -2.80
N GLN A 172 -11.96 3.94 -3.85
CA GLN A 172 -11.18 4.36 -5.01
C GLN A 172 -10.14 5.43 -4.68
N LEU A 173 -10.49 6.40 -3.82
CA LEU A 173 -9.56 7.42 -3.33
C LEU A 173 -8.39 6.76 -2.56
N TYR A 174 -8.69 5.81 -1.68
CA TYR A 174 -7.65 5.09 -0.95
C TYR A 174 -6.77 4.26 -1.88
N ARG A 175 -7.36 3.62 -2.89
CA ARG A 175 -6.60 2.93 -3.94
C ARG A 175 -5.60 3.87 -4.60
N PHE A 176 -6.06 5.02 -5.12
CA PHE A 176 -5.21 5.99 -5.80
C PHE A 176 -4.10 6.51 -4.89
N ARG A 177 -4.42 6.89 -3.65
CA ARG A 177 -3.43 7.36 -2.67
C ARG A 177 -2.39 6.30 -2.34
N LEU A 178 -2.80 5.05 -2.17
CA LEU A 178 -1.89 3.94 -1.91
C LEU A 178 -1.02 3.61 -3.13
N GLU A 179 -1.58 3.62 -4.35
CA GLU A 179 -0.80 3.45 -5.58
C GLU A 179 0.28 4.53 -5.70
N SER A 180 -0.09 5.80 -5.51
CA SER A 180 0.86 6.93 -5.52
C SER A 180 1.93 6.79 -4.46
N LEU A 181 1.57 6.48 -3.20
CA LEU A 181 2.53 6.31 -2.11
C LEU A 181 3.54 5.20 -2.40
N VAL A 182 3.06 4.08 -2.96
CA VAL A 182 3.90 2.94 -3.33
C VAL A 182 4.84 3.31 -4.48
N ASP A 183 4.35 4.05 -5.48
CA ASP A 183 5.18 4.53 -6.59
C ASP A 183 6.25 5.53 -6.14
N ASP A 184 5.88 6.48 -5.28
CA ASP A 184 6.81 7.45 -4.70
C ASP A 184 7.87 6.77 -3.83
N PHE A 185 7.47 5.77 -3.05
CA PHE A 185 8.38 4.95 -2.28
C PHE A 185 9.36 4.20 -3.19
N HIS A 186 8.86 3.56 -4.25
CA HIS A 186 9.72 2.86 -5.22
C HIS A 186 10.65 3.81 -5.97
N ALA A 187 10.19 5.00 -6.36
CA ALA A 187 11.02 6.01 -7.00
C ALA A 187 12.13 6.52 -6.07
N SER A 188 11.78 6.83 -4.82
CA SER A 188 12.73 7.25 -3.79
C SER A 188 13.77 6.17 -3.48
N ARG A 189 13.32 4.91 -3.41
CA ARG A 189 14.19 3.75 -3.24
C ARG A 189 15.16 3.57 -4.41
N ARG A 190 14.70 3.68 -5.67
CA ARG A 190 15.56 3.59 -6.86
C ARG A 190 16.65 4.67 -6.84
N ARG A 191 16.27 5.93 -6.53
CA ARG A 191 17.24 7.03 -6.38
C ARG A 191 18.28 6.72 -5.30
N LEU A 192 17.84 6.21 -4.15
CA LEU A 192 18.75 5.85 -3.07
C LEU A 192 19.70 4.71 -3.46
N GLN A 193 19.22 3.68 -4.17
CA GLN A 193 20.05 2.59 -4.67
C GLN A 193 21.15 3.09 -5.62
N VAL A 194 20.80 3.97 -6.57
CA VAL A 194 21.78 4.56 -7.50
C VAL A 194 22.82 5.38 -6.73
N ASN A 195 22.38 6.21 -5.78
CA ASN A 195 23.30 7.03 -4.98
C ASN A 195 24.24 6.20 -4.11
N VAL A 196 23.75 5.11 -3.51
CA VAL A 196 24.56 4.18 -2.73
C VAL A 196 25.56 3.46 -3.63
N ALA A 197 25.14 2.96 -4.80
CA ALA A 197 26.03 2.30 -5.75
C ALA A 197 27.13 3.25 -6.27
N ALA A 198 26.78 4.49 -6.59
CA ALA A 198 27.74 5.51 -7.02
C ALA A 198 28.78 5.80 -5.93
N ARG A 199 28.34 5.96 -4.67
CA ARG A 199 29.27 6.15 -3.54
C ARG A 199 30.18 4.95 -3.34
N ILE A 200 29.64 3.73 -3.40
CA ILE A 200 30.43 2.49 -3.32
C ILE A 200 31.50 2.46 -4.43
N GLY A 201 31.13 2.80 -5.66
CA GLY A 201 32.07 2.89 -6.78
C GLY A 201 33.18 3.92 -6.56
N GLN A 202 32.84 5.11 -6.03
CA GLN A 202 33.83 6.14 -5.67
C GLN A 202 34.79 5.65 -4.57
N TYR A 203 34.28 4.96 -3.55
CA TYR A 203 35.13 4.38 -2.50
C TYR A 203 36.07 3.32 -3.06
N HIS A 204 35.60 2.43 -3.92
CA HIS A 204 36.45 1.42 -4.56
C HIS A 204 37.48 2.01 -5.53
N ALA A 205 37.16 3.12 -6.22
CA ALA A 205 38.09 3.80 -7.12
C ALA A 205 39.19 4.58 -6.38
N GLY A 206 38.88 5.08 -5.17
CA GLY A 206 39.82 5.81 -4.31
C GLY A 206 40.55 4.95 -3.28
N ASP A 207 40.43 3.63 -3.32
CA ASP A 207 41.08 2.71 -2.38
C ASP A 207 42.55 2.47 -2.78
N PRO A 208 43.54 3.04 -2.04
CA PRO A 208 44.95 2.97 -2.42
C PRO A 208 45.50 1.54 -2.39
N GLU A 209 44.93 0.62 -1.59
CA GLU A 209 45.38 -0.77 -1.54
C GLU A 209 45.09 -1.55 -2.84
N ARG A 210 43.97 -1.24 -3.52
CA ARG A 210 43.63 -1.85 -4.83
C ARG A 210 44.39 -1.21 -5.99
N GLN A 211 44.68 0.08 -5.92
CA GLN A 211 45.55 0.73 -6.90
C GLN A 211 46.99 0.21 -6.81
N ALA A 212 47.49 -0.08 -5.60
CA ALA A 212 48.82 -0.68 -5.41
C ALA A 212 48.92 -2.13 -5.91
N THR A 213 47.85 -2.94 -5.80
CA THR A 213 47.83 -4.30 -6.36
C THR A 213 47.68 -4.33 -7.88
N ALA A 214 47.01 -3.34 -8.48
CA ALA A 214 46.90 -3.21 -9.94
C ALA A 214 48.16 -2.61 -10.60
N ALA A 215 48.98 -1.86 -9.86
CA ALA A 215 50.19 -1.21 -10.35
C ALA A 215 51.48 -2.03 -10.14
N ALA A 216 51.43 -3.19 -9.50
CA ALA A 216 52.60 -4.05 -9.31
C ALA A 216 52.99 -4.71 -10.66
N PRO A 217 54.16 -4.39 -11.25
CA PRO A 217 54.61 -5.07 -12.45
C PRO A 217 54.91 -6.53 -12.10
N THR A 218 54.38 -7.45 -12.90
CA THR A 218 54.89 -8.83 -12.99
C THR A 218 56.38 -8.77 -13.25
N ARG A 219 57.20 -8.84 -12.19
CA ARG A 219 58.63 -9.08 -12.31
C ARG A 219 58.79 -10.48 -12.88
N GLY A 220 59.01 -10.53 -14.19
CA GLY A 220 59.47 -11.69 -14.91
C GLY A 220 60.69 -12.27 -14.20
N ARG A 221 60.51 -13.50 -13.75
CA ARG A 221 61.53 -14.37 -13.19
C ARG A 221 62.56 -14.64 -14.29
N ALA A 222 63.70 -13.96 -14.24
CA ALA A 222 64.88 -14.36 -14.99
C ALA A 222 65.38 -15.68 -14.38
N THR A 223 65.28 -16.76 -15.13
CA THR A 223 66.02 -18.00 -14.89
C THR A 223 67.13 -18.10 -15.92
N HIS A 224 68.31 -18.42 -15.37
CA HIS A 224 69.62 -18.68 -15.96
C HIS A 224 69.64 -19.36 -17.32
#